data_AF-A0A5J4PG85-F1
#
_entry.id   AF-A0A5J4PG85-F1
#
_cell.length_a   1.000
_cell.length_b   1.000
_cell.length_c   1.000
_cell.angle_alpha   90.00
_cell.angle_beta   90.00
_cell.angle_gamma   90.00
#
_symmetry.space_group_name_H-M   'P 1'
#
loop_
_entity.id
_entity.type
_entity.pdbx_description
1 polymer ?
#
loop_
_entity_poly.entity_id
_entity_poly.type
_entity_poly.pdbx_seq_one_letter_code
_entity_poly.pdbx_strand_id
1 'polypeptide(L)'
;GRAKEVPEINSLIDSTRSALYRIYRNMQERDSNVTAEKIKNEFLGVAETRHNLLELFQRQNEDIKKLIGMGKSKATYQKYEVTRTRLTDFIKEKYNLSDIALKEINHLFITDFEVYLRTTCRCNPNTAAKFIQLFKRIIILAKNNGWIASDPFVNYKIHFAKVDRGYLTQEEIEAIMNKPFATKRLEQVRDIFVFSCFTGLAYIDAKNLRENNIRTSFDGGLWIMGKREKTGVNFNIPLLEVPKMILDKYK
;
A
#
# COMPACT_ATOMS: atom_id res chain seq x y z
N GLY A 1 -41.54 -0.46 59.77
CA GLY A 1 -40.33 0.26 59.36
C GLY A 1 -40.34 0.42 57.86
N ARG A 2 -40.41 1.65 57.34
CA ARG A 2 -40.15 1.92 55.92
C ARG A 2 -38.65 1.72 55.73
N ALA A 3 -38.27 0.58 55.14
CA ALA A 3 -36.89 0.21 54.93
C ALA A 3 -36.17 1.33 54.14
N LYS A 4 -35.01 1.77 54.65
CA LYS A 4 -34.13 2.78 54.03
C LYS A 4 -33.75 2.45 52.57
N GLU A 5 -34.00 1.23 52.13
CA GLU A 5 -33.77 0.73 50.77
C GLU A 5 -34.66 1.39 49.71
N VAL A 6 -35.91 1.76 50.02
CA VAL A 6 -36.85 2.30 49.01
C VAL A 6 -36.42 3.70 48.49
N PRO A 7 -36.01 4.66 49.35
CA PRO A 7 -35.45 5.93 48.90
C PRO A 7 -34.18 5.79 48.05
N GLU A 8 -33.30 4.85 48.40
CA GLU A 8 -32.03 4.62 47.70
C GLU A 8 -32.25 4.05 46.29
N ILE A 9 -33.18 3.11 46.15
CA ILE A 9 -33.58 2.54 44.86
C ILE A 9 -34.18 3.62 43.95
N ASN A 10 -35.05 4.48 44.47
CA ASN A 10 -35.64 5.56 43.67
C ASN A 10 -34.58 6.58 43.21
N SER A 11 -33.62 6.92 44.07
CA SER A 11 -32.49 7.78 43.71
C SER A 11 -31.63 7.18 42.59
N LEU A 12 -31.39 5.86 42.64
CA LEU A 12 -30.66 5.15 41.59
C LEU A 12 -31.43 5.14 40.26
N ILE A 13 -32.76 4.97 40.30
CA ILE A 13 -33.60 5.04 39.10
C ILE A 13 -33.56 6.45 38.48
N ASP A 14 -33.67 7.50 39.30
CA ASP A 14 -33.68 8.89 38.82
C ASP A 14 -32.32 9.32 38.25
N SER A 15 -31.23 8.92 38.88
CA SER A 15 -29.87 9.14 38.36
C SER A 15 -29.63 8.40 37.04
N THR A 16 -30.07 7.14 36.94
CA THR A 16 -30.00 6.34 35.71
C THR A 16 -30.79 6.97 34.57
N ARG A 17 -32.04 7.40 34.87
CA ARG A 17 -32.90 8.10 33.90
C ARG A 17 -32.26 9.39 33.41
N SER A 18 -31.69 10.18 34.32
CA SER A 18 -31.00 11.43 33.98
C SER A 18 -29.79 11.20 33.08
N ALA A 19 -29.01 10.15 33.33
CA ALA A 19 -27.88 9.76 32.49
C ALA A 19 -28.32 9.33 31.08
N LEU A 20 -29.38 8.53 30.97
CA LEU A 20 -29.95 8.11 29.68
C LEU A 20 -30.46 9.30 28.86
N TYR A 21 -31.16 10.25 29.49
CA TYR A 21 -31.64 11.45 28.80
C TYR A 21 -30.50 12.35 28.30
N ARG A 22 -29.40 12.45 29.05
CA ARG A 22 -28.21 13.19 28.62
C ARG A 22 -27.57 12.54 27.40
N ILE A 23 -27.43 11.21 27.40
CA ILE A 23 -26.91 10.44 26.26
C ILE A 23 -27.79 10.63 25.03
N TYR A 24 -29.11 10.51 25.19
CA TYR A 24 -30.06 10.70 24.11
C TYR A 24 -29.94 12.08 23.45
N ARG A 25 -29.90 13.17 24.23
CA ARG A 25 -29.74 14.53 23.69
C ARG A 25 -28.42 14.71 22.94
N ASN A 26 -27.31 14.24 23.54
CA ASN A 26 -26.00 14.31 22.90
C ASN A 26 -25.95 13.53 21.57
N MET A 27 -26.65 12.39 21.50
CA MET A 27 -26.76 11.59 20.27
C MET A 27 -27.67 12.27 19.24
N GLN A 28 -28.77 12.89 19.66
CA GLN A 28 -29.68 13.59 18.76
C GLN A 28 -29.04 14.83 18.11
N GLU A 29 -28.08 15.48 18.80
CA GLU A 29 -27.31 16.60 18.26
C GLU A 29 -26.22 16.16 17.26
N ARG A 30 -25.74 14.91 17.35
CA ARG A 30 -24.63 14.38 16.54
C ARG A 30 -25.07 13.50 15.37
N ASP A 31 -26.11 12.68 15.58
CA ASP A 31 -26.60 11.66 14.67
C ASP A 31 -28.04 11.95 14.22
N SER A 32 -28.34 11.70 12.94
CA SER A 32 -29.70 11.80 12.40
C SER A 32 -30.61 10.62 12.78
N ASN A 33 -30.07 9.54 13.38
CA ASN A 33 -30.84 8.36 13.77
C ASN A 33 -30.37 7.82 15.13
N VAL A 34 -31.18 8.07 16.17
CA VAL A 34 -30.96 7.62 17.55
C VAL A 34 -31.86 6.42 17.85
N THR A 35 -31.26 5.27 18.17
CA THR A 35 -31.98 4.05 18.54
C THR A 35 -31.77 3.71 20.02
N ALA A 36 -32.72 3.00 20.63
CA ALA A 36 -32.61 2.56 22.02
C ALA A 36 -31.36 1.69 22.27
N GLU A 37 -30.93 0.94 21.26
CA GLU A 37 -29.71 0.13 21.32
C GLU A 37 -28.44 0.98 21.40
N LYS A 38 -28.34 2.07 20.63
CA LYS A 38 -27.21 3.01 20.71
C LYS A 38 -27.13 3.67 22.09
N ILE A 39 -28.27 4.14 22.62
CA ILE A 39 -28.34 4.75 23.96
C ILE A 39 -27.92 3.74 25.03
N LYS A 40 -28.41 2.50 24.92
CA LYS A 40 -28.05 1.39 25.83
C LYS A 40 -26.55 1.11 25.75
N ASN A 41 -25.97 1.06 24.56
CA ASN A 41 -24.56 0.76 24.36
C ASN A 41 -23.67 1.86 24.98
N GLU A 42 -23.98 3.14 24.75
CA GLU A 42 -23.26 4.25 25.37
C GLU A 42 -23.42 4.28 26.91
N PHE A 43 -24.63 4.01 27.41
CA PHE A 43 -24.91 3.99 28.86
C PHE A 43 -24.19 2.84 29.58
N LEU A 44 -24.09 1.67 28.95
CA LEU A 44 -23.38 0.52 29.48
C LEU A 44 -21.86 0.58 29.24
N GLY A 45 -21.35 1.65 28.61
CA GLY A 45 -19.94 1.76 28.25
C GLY A 45 -19.49 0.74 27.20
N VAL A 46 -20.44 0.16 26.44
CA VAL A 46 -20.16 -0.59 25.22
C VAL A 46 -19.71 0.44 24.19
N ALA A 47 -18.42 0.77 24.26
CA ALA A 47 -17.81 1.90 23.59
C ALA A 47 -18.26 1.99 22.12
N GLU A 48 -18.67 3.19 21.71
CA GLU A 48 -18.68 3.63 20.32
C GLU A 48 -17.44 3.03 19.64
N THR A 49 -17.62 2.20 18.61
CA THR A 49 -16.57 1.32 18.09
C THR A 49 -15.34 2.14 17.73
N ARG A 50 -14.33 2.13 18.60
CA ARG A 50 -13.11 2.93 18.40
C ARG A 50 -12.29 2.26 17.32
N HIS A 51 -12.34 2.81 16.12
CA HIS A 51 -11.54 2.33 15.01
C HIS A 51 -10.13 2.92 15.09
N ASN A 52 -9.13 2.06 15.27
CA ASN A 52 -7.73 2.46 15.35
C ASN A 52 -7.02 2.33 14.00
N LEU A 53 -5.95 3.11 13.82
CA LEU A 53 -5.22 3.18 12.57
C LEU A 53 -4.47 1.89 12.24
N LEU A 54 -3.64 1.40 13.15
CA LEU A 54 -2.77 0.25 12.88
C LEU A 54 -3.57 -1.03 12.77
N GLU A 55 -4.65 -1.16 13.54
CA GLU A 55 -5.64 -2.22 13.40
C GLU A 55 -6.28 -2.24 12.00
N LEU A 56 -6.79 -1.09 11.53
CA LEU A 56 -7.35 -1.00 10.17
C LEU A 56 -6.29 -1.33 9.11
N PHE A 57 -5.07 -0.81 9.28
CA PHE A 57 -3.97 -1.07 8.37
C PHE A 57 -3.65 -2.58 8.33
N GLN A 58 -3.59 -3.24 9.48
CA GLN A 58 -3.35 -4.68 9.60
C GLN A 58 -4.41 -5.49 8.85
N ARG A 59 -5.70 -5.19 9.08
CA ARG A 59 -6.81 -5.84 8.36
C ARG A 59 -6.69 -5.68 6.85
N GLN A 60 -6.38 -4.46 6.39
CA GLN A 60 -6.17 -4.21 4.96
C GLN A 60 -4.98 -5.02 4.40
N ASN A 61 -3.91 -5.16 5.18
CA ASN A 61 -2.74 -5.94 4.77
C ASN A 61 -3.05 -7.43 4.65
N GLU A 62 -3.88 -7.97 5.55
CA GLU A 62 -4.37 -9.35 5.47
C GLU A 62 -5.21 -9.60 4.22
N ASP A 63 -6.10 -8.66 3.88
CA ASP A 63 -6.89 -8.77 2.65
C ASP A 63 -6.00 -8.66 1.40
N ILE A 64 -5.01 -7.76 1.38
CA ILE A 64 -4.02 -7.69 0.30
C ILE A 64 -3.23 -8.99 0.20
N LYS A 65 -2.89 -9.63 1.34
CA LYS A 65 -2.17 -10.90 1.38
C LYS A 65 -3.00 -12.04 0.77
N LYS A 66 -4.30 -12.11 1.08
CA LYS A 66 -5.23 -13.07 0.46
C LYS A 66 -5.34 -12.89 -1.05
N LEU A 67 -5.19 -11.66 -1.55
CA LEU A 67 -5.25 -11.34 -2.98
C LEU A 67 -3.93 -11.57 -3.74
N ILE A 68 -2.87 -12.07 -3.08
CA ILE A 68 -1.62 -12.40 -3.75
C ILE A 68 -1.85 -13.54 -4.74
N GLY A 69 -1.49 -13.31 -6.01
CA GLY A 69 -1.75 -14.24 -7.11
C GLY A 69 -3.11 -14.03 -7.81
N MET A 70 -4.02 -13.25 -7.21
CA MET A 70 -5.32 -12.86 -7.79
C MET A 70 -5.36 -11.38 -8.16
N GLY A 71 -4.24 -10.83 -8.63
CA GLY A 71 -4.12 -9.43 -9.04
C GLY A 71 -3.36 -8.52 -8.07
N LYS A 72 -2.91 -9.03 -6.91
CA LYS A 72 -1.87 -8.37 -6.10
C LYS A 72 -0.57 -9.16 -6.15
N SER A 73 0.55 -8.43 -6.14
CA SER A 73 1.88 -9.03 -6.08
C SER A 73 2.43 -9.04 -4.66
N LYS A 74 3.29 -10.01 -4.34
CA LYS A 74 4.02 -10.08 -3.06
C LYS A 74 4.80 -8.80 -2.76
N ALA A 75 5.40 -8.19 -3.78
CA ALA A 75 6.11 -6.91 -3.67
C ALA A 75 5.17 -5.75 -3.31
N THR A 76 3.89 -5.81 -3.67
CA THR A 76 2.90 -4.81 -3.24
C THR A 76 2.58 -4.99 -1.76
N TYR A 77 2.26 -6.21 -1.32
CA TYR A 77 2.02 -6.54 0.08
C TYR A 77 3.18 -6.10 0.99
N GLN A 78 4.43 -6.42 0.61
CA GLN A 78 5.62 -6.01 1.38
C GLN A 78 5.73 -4.50 1.60
N LYS A 79 5.32 -3.67 0.62
CA LYS A 79 5.35 -2.21 0.78
C LYS A 79 4.32 -1.73 1.81
N TYR A 80 3.14 -2.36 1.83
CA TYR A 80 2.12 -2.07 2.83
C TYR A 80 2.58 -2.49 4.23
N GLU A 81 3.18 -3.67 4.37
CA GLU A 81 3.74 -4.13 5.65
C GLU A 81 4.80 -3.17 6.18
N VAL A 82 5.79 -2.80 5.34
CA VAL A 82 6.83 -1.86 5.74
C VAL A 82 6.23 -0.51 6.14
N THR A 83 5.21 -0.02 5.41
CA THR A 83 4.54 1.24 5.77
C THR A 83 3.87 1.13 7.14
N ARG A 84 3.18 0.02 7.43
CA ARG A 84 2.55 -0.22 8.73
C ARG A 84 3.58 -0.27 9.85
N THR A 85 4.71 -0.94 9.64
CA THR A 85 5.82 -0.96 10.60
C THR A 85 6.34 0.45 10.87
N ARG A 86 6.59 1.26 9.83
CA ARG A 86 7.05 2.65 10.01
C ARG A 86 6.04 3.52 10.75
N LEU A 87 4.75 3.35 10.49
CA LEU A 87 3.70 4.03 11.27
C LEU A 87 3.68 3.57 12.72
N THR A 88 3.86 2.26 12.97
CA THR A 88 3.91 1.70 14.33
C THR A 88 5.09 2.29 15.11
N ASP A 89 6.28 2.30 14.51
CA ASP A 89 7.49 2.87 15.11
C ASP A 89 7.31 4.36 15.41
N PHE A 90 6.77 5.12 14.44
CA PHE A 90 6.48 6.55 14.60
C PHE A 90 5.49 6.83 15.74
N ILE A 91 4.38 6.07 15.79
CA ILE A 91 3.36 6.25 16.84
C ILE A 91 3.97 5.96 18.21
N LYS A 92 4.79 4.91 18.30
CA LYS A 92 5.45 4.54 19.55
C LYS A 92 6.49 5.58 19.98
N GLU A 93 7.30 6.10 19.07
CA GLU A 93 8.34 7.07 19.38
C GLU A 93 7.76 8.44 19.75
N LYS A 94 6.78 8.94 18.99
CA LYS A 94 6.26 10.29 19.16
C LYS A 94 5.17 10.42 20.22
N TYR A 95 4.28 9.44 20.29
CA TYR A 95 3.10 9.49 21.17
C TYR A 95 3.19 8.49 22.33
N ASN A 96 4.18 7.60 22.34
CA ASN A 96 4.30 6.48 23.31
C ASN A 96 3.07 5.56 23.35
N LEU A 97 2.31 5.49 22.26
CA LEU A 97 1.13 4.65 22.14
C LEU A 97 1.45 3.37 21.36
N SER A 98 0.64 2.33 21.57
CA SER A 98 0.66 1.11 20.75
C SER A 98 -0.17 1.23 19.47
N ASP A 99 -1.17 2.12 19.46
CA ASP A 99 -2.00 2.47 18.31
C ASP A 99 -2.59 3.87 18.53
N ILE A 100 -3.23 4.43 17.52
CA ILE A 100 -3.87 5.75 17.56
C ILE A 100 -5.27 5.68 16.96
N ALA A 101 -6.22 6.40 17.56
CA ALA A 101 -7.59 6.44 17.04
C ALA A 101 -7.62 7.19 15.71
N LEU A 102 -8.40 6.70 14.73
CA LEU A 102 -8.52 7.35 13.42
C LEU A 102 -8.99 8.82 13.51
N LYS A 103 -9.80 9.14 14.53
CA LYS A 103 -10.30 10.50 14.80
C LYS A 103 -9.19 11.47 15.22
N GLU A 104 -8.05 11.00 15.71
CA GLU A 104 -6.91 11.83 16.15
C GLU A 104 -5.96 12.20 15.00
N ILE A 105 -6.15 11.61 13.82
CA ILE A 105 -5.31 11.85 12.65
C ILE A 105 -5.71 13.17 12.00
N ASN A 106 -4.83 14.16 12.13
CA ASN A 106 -4.98 15.48 11.54
C ASN A 106 -3.85 15.78 10.55
N HIS A 107 -3.86 16.99 9.98
CA HIS A 107 -2.82 17.42 9.04
C HIS A 107 -1.41 17.37 9.65
N LEU A 108 -1.28 17.77 10.93
CA LEU A 108 -0.01 17.81 11.65
C LEU A 108 0.58 16.40 11.81
N PHE A 109 -0.25 15.39 12.13
CA PHE A 109 0.17 13.99 12.17
C PHE A 109 0.81 13.55 10.85
N ILE A 110 0.20 13.92 9.72
CA ILE A 110 0.70 13.56 8.38
C ILE A 110 2.05 14.21 8.10
N THR A 111 2.18 15.51 8.37
CA THR A 111 3.44 16.25 8.14
C THR A 111 4.54 15.75 9.07
N ASP A 112 4.21 15.44 10.32
CA ASP A 112 5.14 14.90 11.29
C ASP A 112 5.63 13.51 10.92
N PHE A 113 4.73 12.68 10.40
CA PHE A 113 5.10 11.36 9.89
C PHE A 113 6.02 11.48 8.66
N GLU A 114 5.78 12.42 7.75
CA GLU A 114 6.70 12.70 6.64
C GLU A 114 8.09 13.12 7.15
N VAL A 115 8.16 14.03 8.12
CA VAL A 115 9.42 14.46 8.74
C VAL A 115 10.14 13.25 9.34
N TYR A 116 9.44 12.44 10.13
CA TYR A 116 9.98 11.21 10.72
C TYR A 116 10.56 10.24 9.68
N LEU A 117 9.85 10.04 8.57
CA LEU A 117 10.33 9.19 7.47
C LEU A 117 11.65 9.73 6.87
N ARG A 118 11.80 11.05 6.76
CA ARG A 118 12.98 11.69 6.18
C ARG A 118 14.16 11.79 7.15
N THR A 119 13.90 12.05 8.43
CA THR A 119 14.95 12.29 9.44
C THR A 119 15.36 11.01 10.14
N THR A 120 14.43 10.33 10.81
CA THR A 120 14.71 9.13 11.62
C THR A 120 14.90 7.90 10.74
N CYS A 121 13.98 7.66 9.80
CA CYS A 121 14.09 6.50 8.88
C CYS A 121 15.07 6.73 7.73
N ARG A 122 15.62 7.95 7.57
CA ARG A 122 16.52 8.37 6.49
C ARG A 122 16.04 7.95 5.09
N CYS A 123 14.72 7.96 4.89
CA CYS A 123 14.14 7.62 3.59
C CYS A 123 14.44 8.72 2.59
N ASN A 124 14.79 8.33 1.36
CA ASN A 124 14.83 9.29 0.26
C ASN A 124 13.42 9.89 0.01
N PRO A 125 13.32 11.07 -0.61
CA PRO A 125 12.04 11.77 -0.78
C PRO A 125 10.96 10.93 -1.48
N ASN A 126 11.33 10.18 -2.52
CA ASN A 126 10.37 9.37 -3.28
C ASN A 126 9.87 8.15 -2.52
N THR A 127 10.72 7.56 -1.68
CA THR A 127 10.36 6.47 -0.76
C THR A 127 9.42 6.99 0.33
N ALA A 128 9.72 8.14 0.93
CA ALA A 128 8.84 8.77 1.92
C ALA A 128 7.48 9.11 1.31
N ALA A 129 7.45 9.77 0.14
CA ALA A 129 6.24 10.06 -0.61
C ALA A 129 5.43 8.78 -0.92
N LYS A 130 6.11 7.66 -1.19
CA LYS A 130 5.44 6.38 -1.42
C LYS A 130 4.76 5.82 -0.16
N PHE A 131 5.40 5.92 1.00
CA PHE A 131 4.79 5.53 2.28
C PHE A 131 3.61 6.43 2.62
N ILE A 132 3.73 7.74 2.44
CA ILE A 132 2.62 8.68 2.62
C ILE A 132 1.45 8.34 1.67
N GLN A 133 1.74 7.95 0.43
CA GLN A 133 0.70 7.53 -0.52
C GLN A 133 -0.04 6.26 -0.07
N LEU A 134 0.66 5.31 0.55
CA LEU A 134 0.06 4.08 1.08
C LEU A 134 -0.77 4.38 2.34
N PHE A 135 -0.25 5.23 3.23
CA PHE A 135 -1.00 5.71 4.39
C PHE A 135 -2.29 6.45 3.98
N LYS A 136 -2.22 7.35 2.98
CA LYS A 136 -3.41 8.04 2.44
C LYS A 136 -4.50 7.05 1.98
N ARG A 137 -4.14 5.90 1.42
CA ARG A 137 -5.12 4.88 1.01
C ARG A 137 -5.89 4.30 2.19
N ILE A 138 -5.24 4.14 3.35
CA ILE A 138 -5.88 3.66 4.58
C ILE A 138 -6.85 4.70 5.13
N ILE A 139 -6.47 5.98 5.09
CA ILE A 139 -7.39 7.07 5.48
C ILE A 139 -8.59 7.17 4.56
N ILE A 140 -8.40 7.04 3.24
CA ILE A 140 -9.52 6.99 2.29
C ILE A 140 -10.44 5.80 2.58
N LEU A 141 -9.88 4.63 2.91
CA LEU A 141 -10.67 3.46 3.32
C LEU A 141 -11.50 3.75 4.58
N ALA A 142 -10.90 4.35 5.61
CA ALA A 142 -11.61 4.75 6.83
C ALA A 142 -12.75 5.74 6.53
N LYS A 143 -12.49 6.73 5.67
CA LYS A 143 -13.50 7.71 5.24
C LYS A 143 -14.65 7.06 4.48
N ASN A 144 -14.34 6.18 3.53
CA ASN A 144 -15.37 5.51 2.72
C ASN A 144 -16.26 4.59 3.57
N ASN A 145 -15.74 4.08 4.69
CA ASN A 145 -16.53 3.32 5.68
C ASN A 145 -17.26 4.22 6.70
N GLY A 146 -17.15 5.55 6.59
CA GLY A 146 -17.80 6.49 7.50
C GLY A 146 -17.16 6.62 8.88
N TRP A 147 -15.94 6.09 9.07
CA TRP A 147 -15.28 6.09 10.39
C TRP A 147 -14.62 7.43 10.74
N ILE A 148 -14.35 8.26 9.73
CA ILE A 148 -13.90 9.64 9.89
C ILE A 148 -14.80 10.55 9.05
N ALA A 149 -15.17 11.71 9.61
CA ALA A 149 -16.03 12.68 8.94
C ALA A 149 -15.30 13.51 7.88
N SER A 150 -14.03 13.85 8.15
CA SER A 150 -13.20 14.67 7.26
C SER A 150 -11.91 13.92 6.89
N ASP A 151 -11.42 14.16 5.68
CA ASP A 151 -10.15 13.58 5.22
C ASP A 151 -8.97 14.52 5.58
N PRO A 152 -8.06 14.10 6.48
CA PRO A 152 -6.90 14.92 6.86
C PRO A 152 -5.91 15.14 5.70
N PHE A 153 -6.00 14.36 4.61
CA PHE A 153 -5.18 14.53 3.41
C PHE A 153 -5.74 15.52 2.38
N VAL A 154 -6.88 16.18 2.62
CA VAL A 154 -7.53 17.09 1.64
C VAL A 154 -6.57 18.17 1.16
N ASN A 155 -5.84 18.80 2.08
CA ASN A 155 -4.90 19.88 1.76
C ASN A 155 -3.44 19.42 1.68
N TYR A 156 -3.18 18.12 1.79
CA TYR A 156 -1.83 17.57 1.74
C TYR A 156 -1.50 17.07 0.32
N LYS A 157 -0.46 17.64 -0.29
CA LYS A 157 0.01 17.26 -1.63
C LYS A 157 1.24 16.37 -1.53
N ILE A 158 1.11 15.13 -2.01
CA ILE A 158 2.24 14.19 -2.09
C ILE A 158 3.06 14.54 -3.34
N HIS A 159 4.32 14.94 -3.16
CA HIS A 159 5.22 15.26 -4.27
C HIS A 159 6.26 14.15 -4.48
N PHE A 160 6.45 13.74 -5.73
CA PHE A 160 7.55 12.87 -6.13
C PHE A 160 8.60 13.70 -6.86
N ALA A 161 9.83 13.67 -6.37
CA ALA A 161 10.96 14.27 -7.07
C ALA A 161 11.19 13.51 -8.39
N LYS A 162 11.27 14.26 -9.50
CA LYS A 162 11.66 13.70 -10.79
C LYS A 162 13.09 13.20 -10.67
N VAL A 163 13.30 11.91 -10.94
CA VAL A 163 14.63 11.31 -11.00
C VAL A 163 14.92 11.06 -12.46
N ASP A 164 15.97 11.70 -12.97
CA ASP A 164 16.50 11.34 -14.27
C ASP A 164 17.20 9.99 -14.16
N ARG A 165 16.70 9.02 -14.92
CA ARG A 165 17.31 7.71 -15.05
C ARG A 165 17.95 7.75 -16.41
N GLY A 166 19.25 8.01 -16.45
CA GLY A 166 20.02 7.98 -17.69
C GLY A 166 19.79 6.68 -18.46
N TYR A 167 20.20 6.69 -19.72
CA TYR A 167 20.13 5.55 -20.61
C TYR A 167 21.54 5.21 -21.10
N LEU A 168 21.71 3.98 -21.59
CA LEU A 168 22.97 3.59 -22.22
C LEU A 168 22.97 4.01 -23.68
N THR A 169 24.10 4.52 -24.15
CA THR A 169 24.33 4.73 -25.59
C THR A 169 24.57 3.40 -26.30
N GLN A 170 24.50 3.41 -27.63
CA GLN A 170 24.77 2.22 -28.44
C GLN A 170 26.19 1.71 -28.20
N GLU A 171 27.16 2.61 -28.10
CA GLU A 171 28.57 2.30 -27.85
C GLU A 171 28.77 1.66 -26.47
N GLU A 172 28.03 2.11 -25.44
CA GLU A 172 28.08 1.51 -24.11
C GLU A 172 27.47 0.10 -24.10
N ILE A 173 26.39 -0.13 -24.84
CA ILE A 173 25.77 -1.45 -25.00
C ILE A 173 26.75 -2.40 -25.72
N GLU A 174 27.42 -1.93 -26.78
CA GLU A 174 28.43 -2.70 -27.51
C GLU A 174 29.64 -3.03 -26.65
N ALA A 175 30.10 -2.08 -25.83
CA ALA A 175 31.18 -2.31 -24.87
C ALA A 175 30.81 -3.39 -23.85
N ILE A 176 29.56 -3.39 -23.35
CA ILE A 176 29.05 -4.44 -22.46
C ILE A 176 28.98 -5.79 -23.17
N MET A 177 28.46 -5.80 -24.40
CA MET A 177 28.30 -7.01 -25.22
C MET A 177 29.64 -7.70 -25.50
N ASN A 178 30.67 -6.92 -25.85
CA ASN A 178 32.00 -7.42 -26.21
C ASN A 178 32.93 -7.65 -25.01
N LYS A 179 32.52 -7.27 -23.80
CA LYS A 179 33.34 -7.42 -22.60
C LYS A 179 33.60 -8.91 -22.30
N PRO A 180 34.88 -9.33 -22.15
CA PRO A 180 35.19 -10.67 -21.68
C PRO A 180 34.90 -10.78 -20.18
N PHE A 181 34.29 -11.90 -19.78
CA PHE A 181 34.00 -12.20 -18.38
C PHE A 181 34.71 -13.48 -17.96
N ALA A 182 35.29 -13.49 -16.76
CA ALA A 182 36.00 -14.66 -16.23
C ALA A 182 35.10 -15.85 -15.90
N THR A 183 33.77 -15.64 -15.80
CA THR A 183 32.82 -16.68 -15.41
C THR A 183 31.63 -16.73 -16.35
N LYS A 184 31.22 -17.96 -16.70
CA LYS A 184 30.02 -18.22 -17.53
C LYS A 184 28.75 -17.59 -16.93
N ARG A 185 28.65 -17.53 -15.60
CA ARG A 185 27.52 -16.89 -14.91
C ARG A 185 27.40 -15.40 -15.25
N LEU A 186 28.52 -14.68 -15.34
CA LEU A 186 28.49 -13.26 -15.70
C LEU A 186 28.21 -13.06 -17.20
N GLU A 187 28.68 -13.97 -18.06
CA GLU A 187 28.28 -13.97 -19.48
C GLU A 187 26.77 -14.14 -19.64
N GLN A 188 26.15 -15.07 -18.89
CA GLN A 188 24.70 -15.24 -18.92
C GLN A 188 23.95 -13.98 -18.49
N VAL A 189 24.43 -13.30 -17.45
CA VAL A 189 23.85 -12.03 -16.99
C VAL A 189 23.96 -10.95 -18.07
N ARG A 190 25.13 -10.83 -18.72
CA ARG A 190 25.34 -9.94 -19.87
C ARG A 190 24.38 -10.27 -21.00
N ASP A 191 24.29 -11.53 -21.39
CA ASP A 191 23.48 -11.97 -22.52
C ASP A 191 21.99 -11.68 -22.28
N ILE A 192 21.46 -11.93 -21.07
CA ILE A 192 20.08 -11.57 -20.68
C ILE A 192 19.89 -10.05 -20.70
N PHE A 193 20.86 -9.28 -20.21
CA PHE A 193 20.81 -7.83 -20.19
C PHE A 193 20.77 -7.25 -21.62
N VAL A 194 21.72 -7.64 -22.47
CA VAL A 194 21.79 -7.23 -23.88
C VAL A 194 20.53 -7.64 -24.63
N PHE A 195 20.06 -8.88 -24.45
CA PHE A 195 18.80 -9.34 -25.02
C PHE A 195 17.62 -8.42 -24.61
N SER A 196 17.58 -8.01 -23.34
CA SER A 196 16.54 -7.09 -22.84
C SER A 196 16.67 -5.67 -23.42
N CYS A 197 17.89 -5.18 -23.66
CA CYS A 197 18.13 -3.89 -24.31
C CYS A 197 17.59 -3.87 -25.75
N PHE A 198 17.84 -4.92 -26.53
CA PHE A 198 17.39 -5.00 -27.93
C PHE A 198 15.91 -5.37 -28.11
N THR A 199 15.29 -6.01 -27.11
CA THR A 199 13.88 -6.43 -27.19
C THR A 199 12.93 -5.51 -26.39
N GLY A 200 13.44 -4.69 -25.47
CA GLY A 200 12.62 -3.89 -24.56
C GLY A 200 11.79 -4.75 -23.59
N LEU A 201 12.14 -6.02 -23.41
CA LEU A 201 11.50 -6.87 -22.42
C LEU A 201 11.96 -6.49 -21.01
N ALA A 202 11.01 -6.42 -20.07
CA ALA A 202 11.39 -6.31 -18.68
C ALA A 202 11.98 -7.65 -18.22
N TYR A 203 12.87 -7.62 -17.23
CA TYR A 203 13.51 -8.84 -16.71
C TYR A 203 12.51 -9.97 -16.42
N ILE A 204 11.35 -9.66 -15.84
CA ILE A 204 10.35 -10.67 -15.51
C ILE A 204 9.72 -11.30 -16.76
N ASP A 205 9.53 -10.52 -17.82
CA ASP A 205 8.98 -11.01 -19.10
C ASP A 205 10.03 -11.88 -19.81
N ALA A 206 11.30 -11.45 -19.83
CA ALA A 206 12.41 -12.23 -20.38
C ALA A 206 12.61 -13.56 -19.63
N LYS A 207 12.49 -13.56 -18.29
CA LYS A 207 12.55 -14.77 -17.46
C LYS A 207 11.43 -15.77 -17.77
N ASN A 208 10.23 -15.26 -18.09
CA ASN A 208 9.06 -16.07 -18.38
C ASN A 208 8.97 -16.49 -19.85
N LEU A 209 9.90 -16.04 -20.70
CA LEU A 209 9.92 -16.37 -22.11
C LEU A 209 10.13 -17.88 -22.34
N ARG A 210 9.43 -18.42 -23.34
CA ARG A 210 9.48 -19.81 -23.78
C ARG A 210 9.60 -19.86 -25.31
N GLU A 211 10.02 -20.99 -25.85
CA GLU A 211 10.16 -21.18 -27.30
C GLU A 211 8.86 -20.90 -28.05
N ASN A 212 7.71 -21.28 -27.47
CA ASN A 212 6.39 -21.05 -28.07
C ASN A 212 5.97 -19.56 -28.15
N ASN A 213 6.73 -18.66 -27.51
CA ASN A 213 6.58 -17.22 -27.65
C ASN A 213 7.27 -16.71 -28.91
N ILE A 214 8.18 -17.47 -29.51
CA ILE A 214 8.89 -17.10 -30.73
C ILE A 214 8.15 -17.72 -31.91
N ARG A 215 7.62 -16.87 -32.80
CA ARG A 215 6.78 -17.31 -33.92
C ARG A 215 7.11 -16.53 -35.17
N THR A 216 6.96 -17.19 -36.31
CA THR A 216 6.99 -16.50 -37.60
C THR A 216 5.72 -15.65 -37.75
N SER A 217 5.86 -14.40 -38.17
CA SER A 217 4.74 -13.48 -38.39
C SER A 217 4.46 -13.26 -39.88
N PHE A 218 3.54 -12.35 -40.19
CA PHE A 218 3.05 -12.04 -41.55
C PHE A 218 4.14 -11.63 -42.55
N ASP A 219 5.29 -11.16 -42.06
CA ASP A 219 6.45 -10.71 -42.83
C ASP A 219 7.47 -11.83 -43.08
N GLY A 220 7.19 -13.07 -42.64
CA GLY A 220 8.13 -14.18 -42.69
C GLY A 220 9.28 -14.08 -41.68
N GLY A 221 9.34 -13.01 -40.88
CA GLY A 221 10.32 -12.81 -39.82
C GLY A 221 9.94 -13.52 -38.53
N LEU A 222 10.91 -13.73 -37.64
CA LEU A 222 10.67 -14.22 -36.29
C LEU A 222 10.28 -13.07 -35.37
N TRP A 223 9.28 -13.30 -34.52
CA TRP A 223 8.76 -12.33 -33.57
C TRP A 223 8.60 -12.96 -32.19
N ILE A 224 8.85 -12.18 -31.15
CA ILE A 224 8.58 -12.51 -29.76
C ILE A 224 7.19 -11.98 -29.42
N MET A 225 6.25 -12.90 -29.17
CA MET A 225 4.86 -12.58 -28.87
C MET A 225 4.46 -13.13 -27.49
N GLY A 226 3.87 -12.29 -26.66
CA GLY A 226 3.46 -12.66 -25.32
C GLY A 226 2.62 -11.60 -24.61
N LYS A 227 2.44 -11.78 -23.30
CA LYS A 227 1.74 -10.83 -22.40
C LYS A 227 2.68 -10.37 -21.32
N ARG A 228 2.71 -9.05 -21.07
CA ARG A 228 3.48 -8.46 -19.96
C ARG A 228 2.95 -8.98 -18.63
N GLU A 229 3.84 -9.49 -17.78
CA GLU A 229 3.47 -10.06 -16.48
C GLU A 229 2.68 -9.06 -15.60
N LYS A 230 3.13 -7.80 -15.58
CA LYS A 230 2.59 -6.79 -14.65
C LYS A 230 1.24 -6.23 -15.06
N THR A 231 1.04 -6.00 -16.35
CA THR A 231 -0.12 -5.26 -16.87
C THR A 231 -1.08 -6.12 -17.68
N GLY A 232 -0.66 -7.32 -18.08
CA GLY A 232 -1.42 -8.20 -18.98
C GLY A 232 -1.48 -7.72 -20.43
N VAL A 233 -0.84 -6.59 -20.76
CA VAL A 233 -0.82 -6.02 -22.12
C VAL A 233 0.02 -6.91 -23.03
N ASN A 234 -0.50 -7.20 -24.23
CA ASN A 234 0.24 -7.98 -25.23
C ASN A 234 1.48 -7.21 -25.70
N PHE A 235 2.58 -7.91 -25.95
CA PHE A 235 3.74 -7.39 -26.65
C PHE A 235 4.03 -8.26 -27.87
N ASN A 236 4.42 -7.62 -28.97
CA ASN A 236 4.86 -8.25 -30.22
C ASN A 236 6.13 -7.52 -30.66
N ILE A 237 7.27 -8.20 -30.61
CA ILE A 237 8.59 -7.59 -30.81
C ILE A 237 9.31 -8.35 -31.93
N PRO A 238 9.74 -7.70 -33.03
CA PRO A 238 10.57 -8.35 -34.03
C PRO A 238 11.85 -8.91 -33.42
N LEU A 239 12.20 -10.16 -33.74
CA LEU A 239 13.42 -10.79 -33.25
C LEU A 239 14.59 -10.41 -34.17
N LEU A 240 15.30 -9.36 -33.78
CA LEU A 240 16.50 -8.86 -34.47
C LEU A 240 17.69 -9.84 -34.34
N GLU A 241 18.73 -9.60 -35.14
CA GLU A 241 19.91 -10.50 -35.23
C GLU A 241 20.61 -10.70 -33.88
N VAL A 242 20.88 -9.64 -33.12
CA VAL A 242 21.59 -9.74 -31.83
C VAL A 242 20.82 -10.60 -30.81
N PRO A 243 19.52 -10.33 -30.52
CA PRO A 243 18.69 -11.24 -29.73
C PRO A 243 18.64 -12.68 -30.24
N LYS A 244 18.57 -12.88 -31.56
CA LYS A 244 18.53 -14.21 -32.18
C LYS A 244 19.83 -14.98 -31.93
N MET A 245 20.98 -14.37 -32.15
CA MET A 245 22.30 -14.95 -31.85
C MET A 245 22.43 -15.36 -30.38
N ILE A 246 21.93 -14.52 -29.48
CA ILE A 246 21.92 -14.83 -28.04
C ILE A 246 21.06 -16.07 -27.77
N LEU A 247 19.86 -16.17 -28.34
CA LEU A 247 19.00 -17.34 -28.16
C LEU A 247 19.65 -18.62 -28.72
N ASP A 248 20.28 -18.53 -29.89
CA ASP A 248 20.94 -19.67 -30.52
C ASP A 248 22.15 -20.18 -29.71
N LYS A 249 22.81 -19.32 -28.91
CA LYS A 249 23.88 -19.71 -27.97
C LYS A 249 23.40 -20.68 -26.87
N TYR A 250 22.11 -20.66 -26.54
CA TYR A 250 21.52 -21.45 -25.43
C TYR A 250 20.62 -22.59 -25.89
N LYS A 251 20.58 -22.89 -27.19
CA LYS A 251 19.91 -24.08 -27.73
C LYS A 251 20.71 -25.35 -27.48
#